data_AF-A0A2V1D7B2-F1
#
_entry.id   AF-A0A2V1D7B2-F1
#
_cell.length_a   1.000
_cell.length_b   1.000
_cell.length_c   1.000
_cell.angle_alpha   90.00
_cell.angle_beta   90.00
_cell.angle_gamma   90.00
#
_symmetry.space_group_name_H-M   'P 1'
#
loop_
_entity.id
_entity.type
_entity.pdbx_description
1 polymer ?
#
loop_
_entity_poly.entity_id
_entity_poly.type
_entity_poly.pdbx_seq_one_letter_code
_entity_poly.pdbx_strand_id
1 'polypeptide(L)'
;MSGSALPSGILTGMSFTEEATARSLIISLIYRYASLAREDIDHGQITELFEPDGIVQFPDGRELGPSRLGEITGTNPPKLLRHHITTLPDHWGRWDDVVKRQSNGRWLFKKKVIIVDGLDPNGWLIGALGLAEVT
;
A
#
# COMPACT_ATOMS: atom_id res chain seq x y z
N MET A 1 13.54 8.50 -5.93
CA MET A 1 13.68 9.80 -5.23
C MET A 1 12.72 9.81 -4.06
N SER A 2 13.19 9.97 -2.82
CA SER A 2 12.27 10.13 -1.69
C SER A 2 11.49 11.44 -1.90
N GLY A 3 10.17 11.35 -1.91
CA GLY A 3 9.33 12.54 -1.93
C GLY A 3 9.67 13.45 -0.75
N SER A 4 9.45 14.75 -0.92
CA SER A 4 9.51 15.70 0.19
C SER A 4 8.64 15.22 1.36
N ALA A 5 9.12 15.39 2.59
CA ALA A 5 8.35 15.05 3.79
C ALA A 5 6.95 15.67 3.73
N LEU A 6 5.93 14.91 4.15
CA LEU A 6 4.57 15.44 4.27
C LEU A 6 4.58 16.63 5.24
N PRO A 7 3.85 17.72 4.95
CA PRO A 7 3.75 18.85 5.86
C PRO A 7 3.24 18.40 7.23
N SER A 8 3.64 19.09 8.31
CA SER A 8 3.36 18.74 9.72
C SER A 8 1.89 18.78 10.14
N GLY A 9 0.97 18.85 9.17
CA GLY A 9 -0.47 18.95 9.35
C GLY A 9 -0.98 20.34 8.97
N ILE A 10 -1.96 20.38 8.07
CA ILE A 10 -2.85 21.53 7.89
C ILE A 10 -4.04 21.29 8.83
N LEU A 11 -4.60 22.34 9.44
CA LEU A 11 -5.92 22.26 10.07
C LEU A 11 -6.91 21.64 9.05
N THR A 12 -7.42 20.45 9.33
CA THR A 12 -8.27 19.67 8.41
C THR A 12 -9.67 20.27 8.25
N GLY A 13 -9.98 21.37 8.93
CA GLY A 13 -11.32 21.94 9.04
C GLY A 13 -12.29 21.05 9.82
N MET A 14 -11.81 19.97 10.44
CA MET A 14 -12.60 19.02 11.23
C MET A 14 -12.55 19.38 12.72
N SER A 15 -13.61 19.04 13.45
CA SER A 15 -13.57 18.96 14.91
C SER A 15 -12.64 17.82 15.36
N PHE A 16 -12.17 17.87 16.62
CA PHE A 16 -11.32 16.81 17.18
C PHE A 16 -11.96 15.41 17.10
N THR A 17 -13.27 15.31 17.31
CA THR A 17 -14.00 14.04 17.24
C THR A 17 -14.06 13.51 15.81
N GLU A 18 -14.29 14.37 14.83
CA GLU A 18 -14.30 14.00 13.41
C GLU A 18 -12.91 13.56 12.95
N GLU A 19 -11.87 14.28 13.36
CA GLU A 19 -10.49 13.93 13.05
C GLU A 19 -10.09 12.58 13.69
N ALA A 20 -10.41 12.37 14.96
CA ALA A 20 -10.13 11.10 15.65
C ALA A 20 -10.86 9.91 14.99
N THR A 21 -12.10 10.13 14.56
CA THR A 21 -12.91 9.14 13.84
C THR A 21 -12.29 8.85 12.46
N ALA A 22 -11.93 9.89 11.70
CA ALA A 22 -11.29 9.76 10.40
C ALA A 22 -9.98 8.97 10.50
N ARG A 23 -9.11 9.32 11.47
CA ARG A 23 -7.85 8.60 11.73
C ARG A 23 -8.10 7.12 12.01
N SER A 24 -9.07 6.81 12.87
CA SER A 24 -9.40 5.41 13.21
C SER A 24 -9.90 4.61 12.01
N LEU A 25 -10.73 5.22 11.15
CA LEU A 25 -11.24 4.58 9.94
C LEU A 25 -10.16 4.38 8.87
N ILE A 26 -9.24 5.35 8.71
CA ILE A 26 -8.09 5.25 7.80
C ILE A 26 -7.13 4.16 8.27
N ILE A 27 -6.82 4.12 9.57
CA ILE A 27 -6.01 3.04 10.17
C ILE A 27 -6.68 1.68 9.93
N SER A 28 -8.00 1.59 10.10
CA SER A 28 -8.75 0.37 9.83
C SER A 28 -8.73 -0.04 8.35
N LEU A 29 -8.69 0.92 7.41
CA LEU A 29 -8.48 0.66 5.98
C LEU A 29 -7.09 0.06 5.72
N ILE A 30 -6.05 0.65 6.31
CA ILE A 30 -4.67 0.17 6.18
C ILE A 30 -4.52 -1.26 6.73
N TYR A 31 -5.06 -1.54 7.91
CA TYR A 31 -5.00 -2.89 8.48
C TYR A 31 -5.80 -3.92 7.68
N ARG A 32 -6.93 -3.53 7.07
CA ARG A 32 -7.67 -4.41 6.16
C ARG A 32 -6.86 -4.74 4.92
N TYR A 33 -6.19 -3.75 4.31
CA TYR A 33 -5.28 -4.00 3.20
C TYR A 33 -4.16 -4.95 3.61
N ALA A 34 -3.46 -4.68 4.72
CA ALA A 34 -2.39 -5.53 5.23
C ALA A 34 -2.84 -6.97 5.49
N SER A 35 -4.07 -7.15 5.99
CA SER A 35 -4.67 -8.47 6.25
C SER A 35 -5.08 -9.20 4.97
N LEU A 36 -5.51 -8.49 3.92
CA LEU A 36 -5.95 -9.09 2.66
C LEU A 36 -4.79 -9.33 1.67
N ALA A 37 -3.77 -8.46 1.68
CA ALA A 37 -2.59 -8.57 0.84
C ALA A 37 -1.59 -9.61 1.42
N ARG A 38 -1.99 -10.88 1.33
CA ARG A 38 -1.22 -12.07 1.73
C ARG A 38 -1.07 -13.03 0.55
N GLU A 39 -0.38 -14.15 0.73
CA GLU A 39 -0.13 -15.17 -0.32
C GLU A 39 -1.41 -15.67 -1.03
N ASP A 40 -2.48 -15.95 -0.28
CA ASP A 40 -3.79 -16.36 -0.81
C ASP A 40 -4.72 -15.15 -1.01
N ILE A 41 -4.29 -14.25 -1.89
CA ILE A 41 -4.96 -12.97 -2.15
C ILE A 41 -6.34 -13.16 -2.80
N ASP A 42 -7.38 -12.59 -2.16
CA ASP A 42 -8.66 -12.34 -2.82
C ASP A 42 -8.62 -10.96 -3.49
N HIS A 43 -8.36 -10.97 -4.80
CA HIS A 43 -8.26 -9.74 -5.60
C HIS A 43 -9.56 -8.92 -5.61
N GLY A 44 -10.73 -9.57 -5.47
CA GLY A 44 -12.01 -8.88 -5.37
C GLY A 44 -12.07 -8.04 -4.09
N GLN A 45 -11.78 -8.67 -2.95
CA GLN A 45 -11.80 -7.98 -1.65
C GLN A 45 -10.75 -6.86 -1.55
N ILE A 46 -9.56 -7.05 -2.13
CA ILE A 46 -8.58 -5.94 -2.19
C ILE A 46 -9.08 -4.82 -3.06
N THR A 47 -9.71 -5.11 -4.20
CA THR A 47 -10.23 -4.07 -5.11
C THR A 47 -11.26 -3.18 -4.44
N GLU A 48 -12.08 -3.72 -3.55
CA GLU A 48 -13.08 -2.96 -2.77
C GLU A 48 -12.49 -1.96 -1.76
N LEU A 49 -11.17 -2.00 -1.51
CA LEU A 49 -10.47 -1.03 -0.66
C LEU A 49 -10.06 0.24 -1.41
N PHE A 50 -10.18 0.26 -2.74
CA PHE A 50 -9.76 1.37 -3.59
C PHE A 50 -10.98 2.08 -4.20
N GLU A 51 -10.78 3.34 -4.56
CA GLU A 51 -11.66 4.01 -5.53
C GLU A 51 -11.66 3.22 -6.86
N PRO A 52 -12.73 3.27 -7.66
CA PRO A 52 -12.76 2.61 -8.98
C PRO A 52 -11.60 3.01 -9.90
N ASP A 53 -11.12 4.25 -9.76
CA ASP A 53 -9.98 4.82 -10.48
C ASP A 53 -8.75 5.00 -9.56
N GLY A 54 -8.64 4.15 -8.54
CA GLY A 54 -7.49 4.07 -7.64
C GLY A 54 -6.25 3.52 -8.33
N ILE A 55 -5.06 3.93 -7.86
CA ILE A 55 -3.78 3.52 -8.44
C ILE A 55 -2.83 3.02 -7.36
N VAL A 56 -2.11 1.94 -7.65
CA VAL A 56 -0.94 1.47 -6.90
C VAL A 56 0.31 1.73 -7.73
N GLN A 57 1.23 2.52 -7.18
CA GLN A 57 2.52 2.84 -7.79
C GLN A 57 3.63 2.01 -7.12
N PHE A 58 4.41 1.33 -7.94
CA PHE A 58 5.51 0.44 -7.52
C PHE A 58 6.88 1.13 -7.62
N PRO A 59 7.91 0.60 -6.93
CA PRO A 59 9.27 1.14 -6.96
C PRO A 59 9.90 1.21 -8.36
N ASP A 60 9.51 0.30 -9.27
CA ASP A 60 9.98 0.25 -10.66
C ASP A 60 9.27 1.26 -11.59
N GLY A 61 8.40 2.11 -11.03
CA GLY A 61 7.64 3.12 -11.76
C GLY A 61 6.35 2.61 -12.40
N ARG A 62 6.05 1.31 -12.34
CA ARG A 62 4.76 0.80 -12.81
C ARG A 62 3.61 1.37 -11.96
N GLU A 63 2.53 1.71 -12.64
CA GLU A 63 1.25 2.07 -12.03
C GLU A 63 0.18 1.07 -12.46
N LEU A 64 -0.48 0.44 -11.48
CA LEU A 64 -1.53 -0.54 -11.72
C LEU A 64 -2.82 -0.12 -11.03
N GLY A 65 -3.94 -0.38 -11.69
CA GLY A 65 -5.25 -0.35 -11.04
C GLY A 65 -5.40 -1.52 -10.06
N PRO A 66 -6.28 -1.41 -9.05
CA PRO A 66 -6.45 -2.42 -8.02
C PRO A 66 -6.85 -3.80 -8.56
N SER A 67 -7.65 -3.85 -9.63
CA SER A 67 -8.06 -5.09 -10.30
C SER A 67 -6.91 -5.83 -11.00
N ARG A 68 -5.76 -5.16 -11.19
CA ARG A 68 -4.57 -5.69 -11.87
C ARG A 68 -3.46 -6.10 -10.92
N LEU A 69 -3.68 -6.03 -9.60
CA LEU A 69 -2.64 -6.33 -8.61
C LEU A 69 -2.15 -7.79 -8.66
N GLY A 70 -2.96 -8.73 -9.17
CA GLY A 70 -2.54 -10.10 -9.41
C GLY A 70 -1.44 -10.25 -10.46
N GLU A 71 -1.22 -9.26 -11.32
CA GLU A 71 -0.12 -9.28 -12.30
C GLU A 71 1.26 -9.26 -11.63
N ILE A 72 1.36 -8.76 -10.39
CA ILE A 72 2.62 -8.71 -9.64
C ILE A 72 3.01 -10.08 -9.10
N THR A 73 2.04 -10.86 -8.64
CA THR A 73 2.27 -12.18 -8.02
C THR A 73 2.09 -13.33 -9.01
N GLY A 74 1.45 -13.11 -10.15
CA GLY A 74 1.00 -14.18 -11.05
C GLY A 74 2.10 -15.07 -11.63
N THR A 75 3.28 -14.54 -11.92
CA THR A 75 4.41 -15.32 -12.49
C THR A 75 5.38 -15.84 -11.44
N ASN A 76 5.34 -15.28 -10.22
CA ASN A 76 6.23 -15.63 -9.12
C ASN A 76 5.52 -15.27 -7.80
N PRO A 77 4.59 -16.09 -7.29
CA PRO A 77 3.87 -15.75 -6.07
C PRO A 77 4.78 -15.87 -4.84
N PRO A 78 4.65 -14.96 -3.85
CA PRO A 78 5.41 -15.07 -2.61
C PRO A 78 4.97 -16.31 -1.83
N LYS A 79 5.91 -17.05 -1.24
CA LYS A 79 5.61 -18.22 -0.40
C LYS A 79 4.92 -17.85 0.92
N LEU A 80 5.22 -16.65 1.41
CA LEU A 80 4.62 -16.05 2.59
C LEU A 80 4.70 -14.54 2.42
N LEU A 81 3.55 -13.87 2.52
CA LEU A 81 3.48 -12.41 2.47
C LEU A 81 2.76 -11.90 3.72
N ARG A 82 3.48 -11.14 4.54
CA ARG A 82 2.87 -10.41 5.63
C ARG A 82 3.36 -8.97 5.66
N HIS A 83 2.42 -8.07 5.83
CA HIS A 83 2.68 -6.66 6.06
C HIS A 83 2.80 -6.41 7.56
N HIS A 84 4.01 -6.51 8.11
CA HIS A 84 4.33 -6.26 9.52
C HIS A 84 5.65 -5.49 9.69
N ILE A 85 5.86 -4.96 10.89
CA ILE A 85 7.19 -4.57 11.39
C ILE A 85 7.81 -5.82 12.02
N THR A 86 8.65 -6.56 11.29
CA THR A 86 9.32 -7.80 11.79
C THR A 86 10.83 -7.77 11.56
N THR A 87 11.53 -8.72 12.18
CA THR A 87 13.00 -8.74 12.35
C THR A 87 13.80 -9.33 11.19
N LEU A 88 13.16 -9.96 10.20
CA LEU A 88 13.80 -10.41 8.95
C LEU A 88 12.86 -10.16 7.77
N PRO A 89 12.68 -8.89 7.37
CA PRO A 89 11.79 -8.54 6.28
C PRO A 89 12.43 -8.84 4.92
N ASP A 90 11.63 -9.37 3.99
CA ASP A 90 11.97 -9.44 2.57
C ASP A 90 12.30 -8.05 1.99
N HIS A 91 11.57 -7.04 2.46
CA HIS A 91 11.77 -5.63 2.15
C HIS A 91 11.17 -4.75 3.24
N TRP A 92 11.71 -3.55 3.38
CA TRP A 92 11.22 -2.53 4.30
C TRP A 92 11.16 -1.16 3.61
N GLY A 93 10.31 -0.31 4.17
CA GLY A 93 10.15 1.05 3.71
C GLY A 93 8.85 1.63 4.23
N ARG A 94 8.11 2.32 3.36
CA ARG A 94 6.87 2.99 3.75
C ARG A 94 5.85 3.03 2.61
N TRP A 95 4.65 3.45 2.97
CA TRP A 95 3.61 3.80 2.02
C TRP A 95 3.30 5.30 2.10
N ASP A 96 3.31 5.94 0.93
CA ASP A 96 2.80 7.32 0.78
C ASP A 96 1.40 7.21 0.16
N ASP A 97 0.38 7.10 1.01
CA ASP A 97 -1.00 6.86 0.61
C ASP A 97 -1.83 8.16 0.50
N VAL A 98 -2.69 8.23 -0.52
CA VAL A 98 -3.79 9.20 -0.62
C VAL A 98 -5.10 8.46 -0.42
N VAL A 99 -5.86 8.86 0.59
CA VAL A 99 -7.17 8.27 0.92
C VAL A 99 -8.28 9.30 0.74
N LYS A 100 -9.47 8.82 0.36
CA LYS A 100 -10.63 9.67 0.11
C LYS A 100 -11.86 9.15 0.85
N ARG A 101 -12.52 10.08 1.56
CA ARG A 101 -13.81 9.82 2.20
C ARG A 101 -14.91 9.81 1.15
N GLN A 102 -15.73 8.77 1.20
CA GLN A 102 -16.89 8.57 0.35
C GLN A 102 -18.13 9.25 0.94
N SER A 103 -19.15 9.47 0.11
CA SER A 103 -20.44 10.01 0.55
C SER A 103 -21.13 9.13 1.62
N ASN A 104 -20.89 7.81 1.59
CA ASN A 104 -21.37 6.86 2.60
C ASN A 104 -20.49 6.78 3.86
N GLY A 105 -19.48 7.64 3.98
CA GLY A 105 -18.58 7.70 5.13
C GLY A 105 -17.42 6.69 5.12
N ARG A 106 -17.35 5.75 4.16
CA ARG A 106 -16.19 4.88 3.98
C ARG A 106 -14.96 5.68 3.57
N TRP A 107 -13.78 5.20 3.93
CA TRP A 107 -12.50 5.67 3.38
C TRP A 107 -11.96 4.62 2.42
N LEU A 108 -11.49 5.05 1.27
CA LEU A 108 -10.88 4.20 0.22
C LEU A 108 -9.53 4.77 -0.21
N PHE A 109 -8.65 3.92 -0.72
CA PHE A 109 -7.40 4.35 -1.34
C PHE A 109 -7.69 4.99 -2.70
N LYS A 110 -7.22 6.22 -2.89
CA LYS A 110 -7.14 6.86 -4.19
C LYS A 110 -5.78 6.63 -4.85
N LYS A 111 -4.72 6.70 -4.07
CA LYS A 111 -3.36 6.37 -4.50
C LYS A 111 -2.63 5.63 -3.38
N LYS A 112 -1.90 4.57 -3.73
CA LYS A 112 -1.00 3.86 -2.83
C LYS A 112 0.37 3.82 -3.47
N VAL A 113 1.37 4.44 -2.85
CA VAL A 113 2.75 4.43 -3.35
C VAL A 113 3.58 3.51 -2.46
N ILE A 114 4.16 2.48 -3.05
CA ILE A 114 5.05 1.56 -2.35
C ILE A 114 6.48 2.08 -2.50
N ILE A 115 7.07 2.47 -1.36
CA ILE A 115 8.45 2.93 -1.30
C ILE A 115 9.26 1.88 -0.56
N VAL A 116 10.30 1.38 -1.22
CA VAL A 116 11.22 0.40 -0.67
C VAL A 116 12.50 1.15 -0.30
N ASP A 117 12.78 1.22 1.00
CA ASP A 117 13.99 1.84 1.55
C ASP A 117 15.13 0.82 1.68
N GLY A 118 14.80 -0.48 1.70
CA GLY A 118 15.77 -1.57 1.55
C GLY A 118 15.10 -2.93 1.42
N LEU A 119 15.89 -3.93 1.05
CA LEU A 119 15.43 -5.27 0.71
C LEU A 119 16.51 -6.32 1.00
N ASP A 120 16.09 -7.57 1.19
CA ASP A 120 17.00 -8.72 1.19
C ASP A 120 17.48 -8.97 -0.25
N PRO A 121 18.81 -9.01 -0.53
CA PRO A 121 19.35 -9.29 -1.86
C PRO A 121 18.94 -10.67 -2.43
N ASN A 122 18.45 -11.58 -1.59
CA ASN A 122 17.87 -12.86 -1.99
C ASN A 122 16.34 -12.89 -1.84
N GLY A 123 15.74 -11.73 -1.60
CA GLY A 123 14.32 -11.54 -1.38
C GLY A 123 13.49 -11.73 -2.65
N TRP A 124 12.23 -12.11 -2.45
CA TRP A 124 11.22 -12.28 -3.47
C TRP A 124 10.98 -11.00 -4.28
N LEU A 125 10.99 -9.83 -3.63
CA LEU A 125 10.62 -8.56 -4.27
C LEU A 125 11.52 -8.20 -5.47
N ILE A 126 12.80 -8.57 -5.44
CA ILE A 126 13.76 -8.33 -6.53
C ILE A 126 13.26 -8.94 -7.84
N GLY A 127 12.87 -10.21 -7.79
CA GLY A 127 12.37 -10.93 -8.96
C GLY A 127 11.01 -10.39 -9.42
N ALA A 128 10.13 -10.05 -8.48
CA ALA A 128 8.78 -9.55 -8.78
C ALA A 128 8.77 -8.18 -9.48
N LEU A 129 9.76 -7.33 -9.15
CA LEU A 129 9.88 -5.98 -9.70
C LEU A 129 10.95 -5.85 -10.80
N GLY A 130 11.67 -6.93 -11.12
CA GLY A 130 12.78 -6.88 -12.07
C GLY A 130 13.85 -5.86 -11.69
N LEU A 131 14.01 -5.59 -10.39
CA LEU A 131 15.00 -4.66 -9.84
C LEU A 131 16.37 -5.33 -9.93
N ALA A 132 17.00 -5.31 -11.11
CA ALA A 132 18.38 -5.74 -11.26
C ALA A 132 19.28 -4.88 -10.37
N GLU A 133 20.27 -5.54 -9.74
CA GLU A 133 21.20 -5.02 -8.73
C GLU A 133 21.46 -3.51 -8.83
N VAL A 134 20.88 -2.75 -7.90
CA VAL A 134 21.44 -1.44 -7.53
C VAL A 134 22.64 -1.75 -6.64
N THR A 135 23.79 -2.06 -7.28
CA THR A 135 25.10 -2.06 -6.62
C THR A 135 25.79 -0.72 -6.81
#